data_AF-A0A828UDM9-F1
#
_entry.id   AF-A0A828UDM9-F1
#
_cell.length_a   1.000
_cell.length_b   1.000
_cell.length_c   1.000
_cell.angle_alpha   90.00
_cell.angle_beta   90.00
_cell.angle_gamma   90.00
#
_symmetry.space_group_name_H-M   'P 1'
#
loop_
_entity.id
_entity.type
_entity.pdbx_description
1 polymer ?
#
loop_
_entity_poly.entity_id
_entity_poly.type
_entity_poly.pdbx_seq_one_letter_code
_entity_poly.pdbx_strand_id
1 'polypeptide(L)'
;MAAQGFLLIATFLLVLMVLARPLGSGLARLINDIPLPGTTGVERVLFSALGVSDREMNWKQYLSAILGLNILGLAVLFFMLLGQHYLPLNPQQLPGLSWDLALNTAVSFVTNTNWQSYSGETTLSYFSQMAGLTVQNFLSAASGIAVIFALIRAFTRQSMNTLGNAWVDLLRITLWVLTPVALLIALFFIQQGVLQNFLPYQAVTTIEGAQQLLPMGPVASQEAIKMLGTNGGGFFNANSSHPFENPTALTNFVQMLAIFLIPTALCFAFGEVAGDRRQGRMLLWAMSVIFVICVGVVMWAEVQGNPHLLALGADSSINMEGKESRFGVLVSSLFAVVTTAASCGAVIAMHDSFTALGGMVPMWLMQIGEVVFGGVGSGLYGMMLFVLLAVFIAGLMIGRTPEYLGKKIDVREMKLTALAILVTPTLVLMGAALAMMTDAGRSAMLNPGPHGFSEVLYAVSSAANNNGSAFAGLSANSPFWNCLLALCMFVGRFGVIIPVMAIAGSLVSKKSQPASSGTLPTHGPLFVGLLIGTVLLVGALTFIPALALGPVAEYLS
;
A
#
# COMPACT_ATOMS: atom_id res chain seq x y z
N MET A 1 -13.34 26.16 -5.35
CA MET A 1 -13.42 24.82 -4.72
C MET A 1 -13.64 23.71 -5.75
N ALA A 2 -14.86 23.46 -6.26
CA ALA A 2 -15.11 22.31 -7.16
C ALA A 2 -14.22 22.29 -8.43
N ALA A 3 -14.08 23.42 -9.14
CA ALA A 3 -13.21 23.51 -10.31
C ALA A 3 -11.72 23.27 -9.97
N GLN A 4 -11.24 23.76 -8.82
CA GLN A 4 -9.88 23.50 -8.36
C GLN A 4 -9.66 22.02 -8.02
N GLY A 5 -10.62 21.38 -7.37
CA GLY A 5 -10.59 19.95 -7.08
C GLY A 5 -10.52 19.12 -8.36
N PHE A 6 -11.35 19.44 -9.36
CA PHE A 6 -11.30 18.79 -10.66
C PHE A 6 -9.94 18.97 -11.36
N LEU A 7 -9.41 20.20 -11.39
CA LEU A 7 -8.10 20.47 -11.98
C LEU A 7 -6.98 19.70 -11.27
N LEU A 8 -7.01 19.64 -9.94
CA LEU A 8 -6.04 18.88 -9.15
C LEU A 8 -6.05 17.39 -9.51
N ILE A 9 -7.24 16.78 -9.58
CA ILE A 9 -7.41 15.36 -9.97
C ILE A 9 -6.93 15.14 -11.41
N ALA A 10 -7.33 16.00 -12.34
CA ALA A 10 -6.97 15.88 -13.75
C ALA A 10 -5.45 16.01 -13.96
N THR A 11 -4.81 17.00 -13.32
CA THR A 11 -3.36 17.19 -13.37
C THR A 11 -2.62 16.01 -12.74
N PHE A 12 -3.08 15.53 -11.59
CA PHE A 12 -2.50 14.35 -10.93
C PHE A 12 -2.52 13.12 -11.85
N LEU A 13 -3.69 12.75 -12.38
CA LEU A 13 -3.83 11.59 -13.25
C LEU A 13 -3.08 11.75 -14.58
N LEU A 14 -3.07 12.96 -15.17
CA LEU A 14 -2.34 13.22 -16.40
C LEU A 14 -0.84 13.00 -16.22
N VAL A 15 -0.23 13.63 -15.21
CA VAL A 15 1.20 13.51 -14.94
C VAL A 15 1.55 12.07 -14.55
N LEU A 16 0.71 11.43 -13.74
CA LEU A 16 0.87 10.02 -13.38
C LEU A 16 0.95 9.12 -14.62
N MET A 17 -0.01 9.23 -15.55
CA MET A 17 -0.05 8.38 -16.74
C MET A 17 1.16 8.63 -17.67
N VAL A 18 1.64 9.88 -17.74
CA VAL A 18 2.84 10.25 -18.50
C VAL A 18 4.10 9.60 -17.93
N LEU A 19 4.25 9.58 -16.59
CA LEU A 19 5.42 8.99 -15.92
C LEU A 19 5.34 7.46 -15.83
N ALA A 20 4.16 6.90 -15.60
CA ALA A 20 3.97 5.47 -15.40
C ALA A 20 4.12 4.65 -16.69
N ARG A 21 3.79 5.22 -17.85
CA ARG A 21 3.91 4.52 -19.14
C ARG A 21 5.36 4.11 -19.48
N PRO A 22 6.37 5.00 -19.48
CA PRO A 22 7.76 4.61 -19.78
C PRO A 22 8.32 3.64 -18.73
N LEU A 23 7.99 3.85 -17.44
CA LEU A 23 8.36 2.90 -16.39
C LEU A 23 7.74 1.52 -16.63
N GLY A 24 6.48 1.48 -17.09
CA GLY A 24 5.79 0.23 -17.43
C GLY A 24 6.49 -0.56 -18.53
N SER A 25 7.06 0.10 -19.54
CA SER A 25 7.88 -0.58 -20.56
C SER A 25 9.20 -1.10 -20.00
N GLY A 26 9.82 -0.41 -19.04
CA GLY A 26 10.97 -0.92 -18.29
C GLY A 26 10.63 -2.18 -17.48
N LEU A 27 9.53 -2.14 -16.72
CA LEU A 27 9.03 -3.29 -15.95
C LEU A 27 8.65 -4.46 -16.87
N ALA A 28 8.06 -4.20 -18.04
CA ALA A 28 7.75 -5.23 -19.02
C ALA A 28 8.98 -5.98 -19.52
N ARG A 29 10.14 -5.31 -19.64
CA ARG A 29 11.41 -5.97 -19.96
C ARG A 29 11.83 -6.93 -18.85
N LEU A 30 11.79 -6.47 -17.60
CA LEU A 30 12.16 -7.28 -16.44
C LEU A 30 11.26 -8.52 -16.30
N ILE A 31 9.95 -8.38 -16.51
CA ILE A 31 8.99 -9.51 -16.50
C ILE A 31 9.34 -10.55 -17.58
N ASN A 32 9.81 -10.09 -18.75
CA ASN A 32 10.25 -10.95 -19.85
C ASN A 32 11.70 -11.45 -19.70
N ASP A 33 12.31 -11.26 -18.53
CA ASP A 33 13.70 -11.64 -18.23
C ASP A 33 14.75 -10.93 -19.11
N ILE A 34 14.36 -9.81 -19.74
CA ILE A 34 15.22 -8.97 -20.56
C ILE A 34 15.89 -7.91 -19.67
N PRO A 35 17.24 -7.88 -19.56
CA PRO A 35 17.95 -6.86 -18.81
C PRO A 35 17.64 -5.44 -19.31
N LEU A 36 17.75 -4.46 -18.41
CA LEU A 36 17.66 -3.06 -18.82
C LEU A 36 18.89 -2.66 -19.65
N PRO A 37 18.77 -1.68 -20.56
CA PRO A 37 19.92 -1.18 -21.32
C PRO A 37 21.05 -0.75 -20.39
N GLY A 38 22.25 -1.30 -20.60
CA GLY A 38 23.44 -0.97 -19.82
C GLY A 38 23.64 -1.77 -18.52
N THR A 39 22.68 -2.60 -18.09
CA THR A 39 22.80 -3.37 -16.82
C THR A 39 23.40 -4.77 -17.00
N THR A 40 23.39 -5.31 -18.22
CA THR A 40 23.77 -6.71 -18.51
C THR A 40 25.17 -7.11 -18.02
N GLY A 41 26.16 -6.25 -18.19
CA GLY A 41 27.54 -6.55 -17.77
C GLY A 41 27.68 -6.63 -16.25
N VAL A 42 27.06 -5.67 -15.55
CA VAL A 42 27.07 -5.61 -14.09
C VAL A 42 26.26 -6.75 -13.48
N GLU A 43 25.10 -7.07 -14.06
CA GLU A 43 24.25 -8.21 -13.66
C GLU A 43 25.03 -9.52 -13.65
N ARG A 44 25.80 -9.79 -14.72
CA ARG A 44 26.57 -11.04 -14.82
C ARG A 44 27.58 -11.21 -13.69
N VAL A 45 28.32 -10.15 -13.37
CA VAL A 45 29.33 -10.17 -12.29
C VAL A 45 28.64 -10.29 -10.93
N LEU A 46 27.60 -9.50 -10.69
CA LEU A 46 26.88 -9.48 -9.43
C LEU A 46 26.20 -10.81 -9.13
N PHE A 47 25.46 -11.36 -10.11
CA PHE A 47 24.76 -12.64 -9.93
C PHE A 47 25.74 -13.79 -9.70
N SER A 48 26.89 -13.79 -10.39
CA SER A 48 27.95 -14.76 -10.14
C SER A 48 28.55 -14.62 -8.73
N ALA A 49 28.78 -13.40 -8.25
CA ALA A 49 29.35 -13.16 -6.92
C ALA A 49 28.40 -13.55 -5.79
N LEU A 50 27.10 -13.34 -5.97
CA LEU A 50 26.05 -13.70 -5.01
C LEU A 50 25.61 -15.18 -5.11
N GLY A 51 26.15 -15.94 -6.06
CA GLY A 51 25.72 -17.32 -6.32
C GLY A 51 24.31 -17.43 -6.91
N VAL A 52 23.75 -16.33 -7.42
CA VAL A 52 22.46 -16.32 -8.11
C VAL A 52 22.68 -16.90 -9.50
N SER A 53 22.50 -18.22 -9.60
CA SER A 53 22.37 -18.87 -10.90
C SER A 53 21.02 -18.49 -11.51
N ASP A 54 20.98 -18.22 -12.83
CA ASP A 54 19.77 -17.90 -13.60
C ASP A 54 18.86 -19.13 -13.80
N ARG A 55 18.74 -19.95 -12.75
CA ARG A 55 17.95 -21.17 -12.72
C ARG A 55 16.48 -20.81 -12.54
N GLU A 56 15.66 -21.20 -13.49
CA GLU A 56 14.21 -21.10 -13.42
C GLU A 56 13.63 -21.87 -12.22
N MET A 57 12.64 -21.25 -11.56
CA MET A 57 11.97 -21.77 -10.37
C MET A 57 10.51 -22.11 -10.67
N ASN A 58 10.03 -23.24 -10.13
CA ASN A 58 8.59 -23.50 -10.08
C ASN A 58 7.92 -22.65 -8.99
N TRP A 59 6.59 -22.63 -8.96
CA TRP A 59 5.84 -21.78 -8.01
C TRP A 59 6.14 -22.06 -6.54
N LYS A 60 6.45 -23.31 -6.17
CA LYS A 60 6.80 -23.66 -4.78
C LYS A 60 8.15 -23.08 -4.40
N GLN A 61 9.15 -23.24 -5.28
CA GLN A 61 10.50 -22.70 -5.07
C GLN A 61 10.47 -21.17 -5.03
N TYR A 62 9.74 -20.55 -5.94
CA TYR A 62 9.58 -19.10 -5.99
C TYR A 62 8.91 -18.57 -4.71
N LEU A 63 7.81 -19.20 -4.28
CA LEU A 63 7.15 -18.88 -3.02
C LEU A 63 8.08 -19.05 -1.82
N SER A 64 8.81 -20.16 -1.73
CA SER A 64 9.76 -20.41 -0.65
C SER A 64 10.90 -19.38 -0.62
N ALA A 65 11.38 -18.91 -1.78
CA ALA A 65 12.38 -17.85 -1.84
C ALA A 65 11.86 -16.52 -1.28
N ILE A 66 10.65 -16.10 -1.69
CA ILE A 66 10.01 -14.88 -1.18
C ILE A 66 9.72 -15.00 0.33
N LEU A 67 9.12 -16.11 0.79
CA LEU A 67 8.83 -16.30 2.21
C LEU A 67 10.11 -16.38 3.04
N GLY A 68 11.14 -17.08 2.55
CA GLY A 68 12.43 -17.20 3.23
C GLY A 68 13.11 -15.86 3.43
N LEU A 69 13.13 -15.00 2.39
CA LEU A 69 13.68 -13.66 2.50
C LEU A 69 12.93 -12.80 3.53
N ASN A 70 11.59 -12.85 3.52
CA ASN A 70 10.76 -12.05 4.42
C ASN A 70 10.88 -12.53 5.88
N ILE A 71 10.91 -13.85 6.14
CA ILE A 71 11.12 -14.39 7.49
C ILE A 71 12.51 -14.00 8.03
N LEU A 72 13.54 -14.05 7.17
CA LEU A 72 14.88 -13.60 7.55
C LEU A 72 14.89 -12.09 7.84
N GLY A 73 14.24 -11.29 6.99
CA GLY A 73 14.09 -9.85 7.19
C GLY A 73 13.41 -9.51 8.51
N LEU A 74 12.34 -10.24 8.86
CA LEU A 74 11.64 -10.12 10.13
C LEU A 74 12.54 -10.43 11.32
N ALA A 75 13.25 -11.56 11.29
CA ALA A 75 14.13 -11.96 12.37
C ALA A 75 15.24 -10.92 12.59
N VAL A 76 15.88 -10.46 11.51
CA VAL A 76 16.93 -9.44 11.58
C VAL A 76 16.38 -8.14 12.16
N LEU A 77 15.26 -7.64 11.64
CA LEU A 77 14.68 -6.38 12.13
C LEU A 77 14.22 -6.50 13.59
N PHE A 78 13.59 -7.61 13.97
CA PHE A 78 13.16 -7.85 15.35
C PHE A 78 14.32 -7.76 16.35
N PHE A 79 15.42 -8.46 16.07
CA PHE A 79 16.60 -8.42 16.94
C PHE A 79 17.33 -7.08 16.89
N MET A 80 17.31 -6.37 15.76
CA MET A 80 17.84 -5.00 15.68
C MET A 80 17.07 -4.04 16.59
N LEU A 81 15.74 -4.14 16.64
CA LEU A 81 14.90 -3.27 17.47
C LEU A 81 15.04 -3.59 18.98
N LEU A 82 15.15 -4.87 19.35
CA LEU A 82 15.45 -5.28 20.73
C LEU A 82 16.85 -4.81 21.16
N GLY A 83 17.83 -4.96 20.27
CA GLY A 83 19.23 -4.60 20.50
C GLY A 83 19.58 -3.16 20.15
N GLN A 84 18.60 -2.28 19.92
CA GLN A 84 18.80 -0.93 19.37
C GLN A 84 19.85 -0.11 20.15
N HIS A 85 19.89 -0.27 21.48
CA HIS A 85 20.82 0.45 22.34
C HIS A 85 22.29 0.09 22.08
N TYR A 86 22.58 -1.12 21.61
CA TYR A 86 23.95 -1.60 21.35
C TYR A 86 24.47 -1.25 19.95
N LEU A 87 23.62 -0.69 19.10
CA LEU A 87 23.93 -0.36 17.71
C LEU A 87 24.42 1.09 17.60
N PRO A 88 25.24 1.42 16.57
CA PRO A 88 25.76 2.77 16.39
C PRO A 88 24.65 3.75 15.98
N LEU A 89 24.98 5.03 15.76
CA LEU A 89 24.04 6.08 15.32
C LEU A 89 22.81 6.21 16.23
N ASN A 90 23.05 6.17 17.55
CA ASN A 90 22.05 6.39 18.59
C ASN A 90 22.39 7.65 19.42
N PRO A 91 22.27 8.87 18.87
CA PRO A 91 22.69 10.08 19.56
C PRO A 91 21.90 10.34 20.85
N GLN A 92 20.64 9.89 20.91
CA GLN A 92 19.74 10.08 22.05
C GLN A 92 19.85 8.98 23.13
N GLN A 93 20.71 7.97 22.92
CA GLN A 93 20.86 6.83 23.85
C GLN A 93 19.52 6.12 24.13
N LEU A 94 18.64 6.03 23.13
CA LEU A 94 17.34 5.38 23.28
C LEU A 94 17.51 3.90 23.61
N PRO A 95 16.67 3.33 24.49
CA PRO A 95 16.72 1.92 24.83
C PRO A 95 16.27 1.04 23.66
N GLY A 96 16.44 -0.28 23.82
CA GLY A 96 15.76 -1.26 22.99
C GLY A 96 14.25 -1.23 23.18
N LEU A 97 13.50 -1.59 22.14
CA LEU A 97 12.03 -1.67 22.20
C LEU A 97 11.59 -2.85 23.08
N SER A 98 10.38 -2.77 23.64
CA SER A 98 9.74 -3.93 24.27
C SER A 98 9.48 -5.04 23.25
N TRP A 99 9.32 -6.29 23.71
CA TRP A 99 9.17 -7.44 22.82
C TRP A 99 7.95 -7.34 21.90
N ASP A 100 6.84 -6.80 22.40
CA ASP A 100 5.59 -6.66 21.68
C ASP A 100 5.65 -5.55 20.63
N LEU A 101 6.25 -4.41 20.97
CA LEU A 101 6.44 -3.30 20.06
C LEU A 101 7.48 -3.63 18.98
N ALA A 102 8.58 -4.30 19.35
CA ALA A 102 9.58 -4.78 18.40
C ALA A 102 8.97 -5.81 17.44
N LEU A 103 8.14 -6.73 17.93
CA LEU A 103 7.45 -7.72 17.09
C LEU A 103 6.48 -7.04 16.13
N ASN A 104 5.61 -6.17 16.63
CA ASN A 104 4.63 -5.46 15.81
C ASN A 104 5.32 -4.62 14.74
N THR A 105 6.32 -3.82 15.12
CA THR A 105 7.08 -2.98 14.20
C THR A 105 7.80 -3.83 13.17
N ALA A 106 8.49 -4.90 13.56
CA ALA A 106 9.21 -5.75 12.61
C ALA A 106 8.25 -6.42 11.61
N VAL A 107 7.11 -6.94 12.08
CA VAL A 107 6.06 -7.49 11.19
C VAL A 107 5.51 -6.41 10.27
N SER A 108 5.26 -5.20 10.77
CA SER A 108 4.67 -4.13 9.98
C SER A 108 5.51 -3.74 8.77
N PHE A 109 6.84 -3.60 8.92
CA PHE A 109 7.72 -3.21 7.81
C PHE A 109 7.95 -4.37 6.83
N VAL A 110 8.11 -5.59 7.31
CA VAL A 110 8.27 -6.78 6.44
C VAL A 110 7.00 -7.06 5.64
N THR A 111 5.83 -6.80 6.22
CA THR A 111 4.54 -7.00 5.56
C THR A 111 4.15 -5.85 4.64
N ASN A 112 5.02 -4.84 4.46
CA ASN A 112 4.76 -3.64 3.66
C ASN A 112 3.56 -2.82 4.18
N THR A 113 3.31 -2.87 5.48
CA THR A 113 2.21 -2.15 6.14
C THR A 113 2.72 -0.91 6.85
N ASN A 114 3.86 -1.02 7.54
CA ASN A 114 4.48 0.04 8.33
C ASN A 114 3.54 0.76 9.31
N TRP A 115 2.64 -0.02 9.92
CA TRP A 115 1.87 0.38 11.08
C TRP A 115 2.78 0.96 12.17
N GLN A 116 2.34 2.06 12.78
CA GLN A 116 3.08 2.76 13.83
C GLN A 116 2.23 2.80 15.10
N SER A 117 2.65 2.02 16.11
CA SER A 117 2.20 2.14 17.51
C SER A 117 3.24 2.87 18.36
N TYR A 118 4.05 3.73 17.75
CA TYR A 118 5.14 4.46 18.37
C TYR A 118 5.34 5.84 17.76
N SER A 119 6.02 6.73 18.49
CA SER A 119 6.51 8.01 17.96
C SER A 119 7.98 7.84 17.54
N GLY A 120 8.26 8.07 16.26
CA GLY A 120 9.57 7.76 15.68
C GLY A 120 10.73 8.54 16.31
N GLU A 121 10.53 9.82 16.61
CA GLU A 121 11.51 10.72 17.24
C GLU A 121 11.82 10.39 18.71
N THR A 122 11.01 9.58 19.38
CA THR A 122 11.22 9.19 20.78
C THR A 122 11.55 7.71 20.95
N THR A 123 11.22 6.88 19.96
CA THR A 123 11.29 5.42 20.07
C THR A 123 12.47 4.82 19.30
N LEU A 124 12.76 5.33 18.10
CA LEU A 124 13.72 4.70 17.19
C LEU A 124 15.02 5.48 17.07
N SER A 125 16.14 4.75 17.03
CA SER A 125 17.45 5.33 16.70
C SER A 125 17.61 5.51 15.18
N TYR A 126 18.60 6.31 14.77
CA TYR A 126 18.87 6.50 13.34
C TYR A 126 19.29 5.21 12.66
N PHE A 127 19.99 4.32 13.37
CA PHE A 127 20.37 3.02 12.82
C PHE A 127 19.17 2.12 12.57
N SER A 128 18.20 2.08 13.48
CA SER A 128 16.96 1.31 13.28
C SER A 128 16.17 1.84 12.08
N GLN A 129 16.02 3.16 11.95
CA GLN A 129 15.37 3.81 10.81
C GLN A 129 16.11 3.52 9.48
N MET A 130 17.43 3.68 9.46
CA MET A 130 18.25 3.56 8.25
C MET A 130 18.53 2.10 7.83
N ALA A 131 19.05 1.28 8.73
CA ALA A 131 19.50 -0.08 8.42
C ALA A 131 18.43 -1.14 8.65
N GLY A 132 17.37 -0.81 9.41
CA GLY A 132 16.24 -1.69 9.65
C GLY A 132 15.05 -1.35 8.76
N LEU A 133 14.40 -0.23 9.07
CA LEU A 133 13.13 0.19 8.45
C LEU A 133 13.28 0.47 6.96
N THR A 134 14.26 1.29 6.57
CA THR A 134 14.50 1.63 5.16
C THR A 134 14.89 0.39 4.34
N VAL A 135 15.69 -0.53 4.89
CA VAL A 135 16.02 -1.79 4.21
C VAL A 135 14.77 -2.63 3.99
N GLN A 136 13.90 -2.78 5.00
CA GLN A 136 12.65 -3.49 4.83
C GLN A 136 11.73 -2.80 3.81
N ASN A 137 11.66 -1.46 3.78
CA ASN A 137 10.87 -0.73 2.78
C ASN A 137 11.23 -1.08 1.32
N PHE A 138 12.51 -1.41 1.06
CA PHE A 138 12.94 -1.91 -0.25
C PHE A 138 12.56 -3.38 -0.45
N LEU A 139 12.82 -4.24 0.53
CA LEU A 139 12.63 -5.69 0.40
C LEU A 139 11.16 -6.10 0.38
N SER A 140 10.31 -5.45 1.17
CA SER A 140 8.86 -5.66 1.21
C SER A 140 8.22 -5.25 -0.12
N ALA A 141 8.63 -4.09 -0.66
CA ALA A 141 8.21 -3.59 -1.96
C ALA A 141 8.68 -4.51 -3.09
N ALA A 142 9.97 -4.89 -3.10
CA ALA A 142 10.52 -5.81 -4.08
C ALA A 142 9.83 -7.18 -4.05
N SER A 143 9.49 -7.68 -2.86
CA SER A 143 8.74 -8.93 -2.71
C SER A 143 7.35 -8.85 -3.34
N GLY A 144 6.62 -7.74 -3.13
CA GLY A 144 5.32 -7.51 -3.76
C GLY A 144 5.41 -7.48 -5.28
N ILE A 145 6.40 -6.76 -5.83
CA ILE A 145 6.66 -6.67 -7.27
C ILE A 145 7.07 -8.05 -7.85
N ALA A 146 7.91 -8.81 -7.14
CA ALA A 146 8.35 -10.13 -7.58
C ALA A 146 7.19 -11.14 -7.65
N VAL A 147 6.23 -11.08 -6.72
CA VAL A 147 5.02 -11.93 -6.74
C VAL A 147 4.16 -11.62 -7.95
N ILE A 148 3.92 -10.32 -8.24
CA ILE A 148 3.13 -9.95 -9.43
C ILE A 148 3.88 -10.26 -10.73
N PHE A 149 5.22 -10.17 -10.78
CA PHE A 149 6.00 -10.60 -11.95
C PHE A 149 5.75 -12.07 -12.26
N ALA A 150 5.80 -12.94 -11.24
CA ALA A 150 5.50 -14.36 -11.38
C ALA A 150 4.06 -14.62 -11.86
N LEU A 151 3.07 -13.85 -11.36
CA LEU A 151 1.68 -13.98 -11.80
C LEU A 151 1.48 -13.50 -13.27
N ILE A 152 2.10 -12.39 -13.67
CA ILE A 152 2.04 -11.90 -15.06
C ILE A 152 2.72 -12.91 -16.00
N ARG A 153 3.87 -13.46 -15.61
CA ARG A 153 4.52 -14.57 -16.34
C ARG A 153 3.61 -15.78 -16.45
N ALA A 154 2.87 -16.12 -15.39
CA ALA A 154 1.93 -17.23 -15.42
C ALA A 154 0.76 -17.02 -16.41
N PHE A 155 0.33 -15.78 -16.66
CA PHE A 155 -0.66 -15.49 -17.72
C PHE A 155 -0.07 -15.58 -19.12
N THR A 156 1.18 -15.17 -19.29
CA THR A 156 1.79 -14.96 -20.62
C THR A 156 2.54 -16.19 -21.14
N ARG A 157 3.26 -16.90 -20.27
CA ARG A 157 3.93 -18.17 -20.58
C ARG A 157 2.90 -19.27 -20.87
N GLN A 158 3.23 -20.19 -21.76
CA GLN A 158 2.31 -21.21 -22.29
C GLN A 158 2.84 -22.60 -22.02
N SER A 159 2.07 -23.44 -21.31
CA SER A 159 2.43 -24.85 -21.05
C SER A 159 3.82 -25.05 -20.45
N MET A 160 4.20 -24.19 -19.50
CA MET A 160 5.46 -24.26 -18.77
C MET A 160 5.22 -24.66 -17.30
N ASN A 161 6.30 -24.96 -16.58
CA ASN A 161 6.26 -25.31 -15.15
C ASN A 161 7.03 -24.30 -14.26
N THR A 162 7.52 -23.20 -14.83
CA THR A 162 8.43 -22.25 -14.16
C THR A 162 8.01 -20.80 -14.35
N LEU A 163 8.38 -19.95 -13.39
CA LEU A 163 7.92 -18.57 -13.25
C LEU A 163 9.06 -17.54 -13.24
N GLY A 164 10.25 -17.90 -13.72
CA GLY A 164 11.47 -17.08 -13.63
C GLY A 164 12.26 -17.42 -12.36
N ASN A 165 13.08 -16.48 -11.90
CA ASN A 165 13.91 -16.63 -10.70
C ASN A 165 13.67 -15.48 -9.73
N ALA A 166 13.21 -15.81 -8.52
CA ALA A 166 12.86 -14.81 -7.52
C ALA A 166 14.05 -13.92 -7.11
N TRP A 167 15.26 -14.48 -7.01
CA TRP A 167 16.44 -13.72 -6.61
C TRP A 167 16.87 -12.73 -7.69
N VAL A 168 16.79 -13.12 -8.95
CA VAL A 168 17.06 -12.24 -10.10
C VAL A 168 16.07 -11.07 -10.11
N ASP A 169 14.79 -11.36 -9.89
CA ASP A 169 13.75 -10.33 -9.82
C ASP A 169 13.98 -9.38 -8.66
N LEU A 170 14.16 -9.90 -7.44
CA LEU A 170 14.39 -9.09 -6.24
C LEU A 170 15.60 -8.15 -6.41
N LEU A 171 16.70 -8.66 -6.97
CA LEU A 171 17.88 -7.84 -7.26
C LEU A 171 17.59 -6.81 -8.35
N ARG A 172 16.94 -7.20 -9.45
CA ARG A 172 16.63 -6.28 -10.55
C ARG A 172 15.72 -5.14 -10.15
N ILE A 173 14.66 -5.48 -9.44
CA ILE A 173 13.67 -4.53 -8.93
C ILE A 173 14.34 -3.56 -7.97
N THR A 174 15.10 -4.07 -6.99
CA THR A 174 15.72 -3.21 -5.99
C THR A 174 16.78 -2.30 -6.61
N LEU A 175 17.70 -2.85 -7.40
CA LEU A 175 18.89 -2.12 -7.86
C LEU A 175 18.62 -1.17 -9.02
N TRP A 176 17.70 -1.49 -9.93
CA TRP A 176 17.49 -0.71 -11.16
C TRP A 176 16.12 -0.04 -11.25
N VAL A 177 15.18 -0.38 -10.38
CA VAL A 177 13.88 0.32 -10.30
C VAL A 177 13.80 1.15 -9.02
N LEU A 178 13.82 0.50 -7.85
CA LEU A 178 13.55 1.18 -6.59
C LEU A 178 14.68 2.15 -6.22
N THR A 179 15.93 1.68 -6.14
CA THR A 179 17.07 2.51 -5.70
C THR A 179 17.29 3.76 -6.54
N PRO A 180 17.39 3.70 -7.89
CA PRO A 180 17.67 4.89 -8.68
C PRO A 180 16.49 5.88 -8.68
N VAL A 181 15.25 5.39 -8.72
CA VAL A 181 14.07 6.27 -8.68
C VAL A 181 13.92 6.90 -7.30
N ALA A 182 14.08 6.13 -6.22
CA ALA A 182 14.06 6.66 -4.85
C ALA A 182 15.20 7.65 -4.61
N LEU A 183 16.40 7.42 -5.17
CA LEU A 183 17.51 8.38 -5.07
C LEU A 183 17.14 9.73 -5.71
N LEU A 184 16.55 9.74 -6.90
CA LEU A 184 16.12 10.98 -7.56
C LEU A 184 15.04 11.71 -6.74
N ILE A 185 14.06 10.97 -6.21
CA ILE A 185 13.00 11.52 -5.35
C ILE A 185 13.59 12.09 -4.06
N ALA A 186 14.51 11.36 -3.40
CA ALA A 186 15.14 11.80 -2.15
C ALA A 186 15.97 13.07 -2.35
N LEU A 187 16.75 13.16 -3.43
CA LEU A 187 17.52 14.37 -3.75
C LEU A 187 16.61 15.58 -4.02
N PHE A 188 15.50 15.37 -4.71
CA PHE A 188 14.49 16.40 -4.92
C PHE A 188 13.86 16.85 -3.59
N PHE A 189 13.54 15.91 -2.70
CA PHE A 189 13.03 16.18 -1.37
C PHE A 189 14.01 16.99 -0.52
N ILE A 190 15.30 16.62 -0.51
CA ILE A 190 16.36 17.38 0.19
C ILE A 190 16.41 18.82 -0.33
N GLN A 191 16.36 19.00 -1.66
CA GLN A 191 16.37 20.33 -2.28
C GLN A 191 15.17 21.20 -1.86
N GLN A 192 14.03 20.59 -1.54
CA GLN A 192 12.81 21.27 -1.08
C GLN A 192 12.73 21.43 0.44
N GLY A 193 13.68 20.89 1.21
CA GLY A 193 13.77 21.06 2.66
C GLY A 193 13.49 19.82 3.52
N VAL A 194 13.38 18.63 2.91
CA VAL A 194 13.30 17.36 3.68
C VAL A 194 14.65 17.09 4.32
N LEU A 195 14.63 16.62 5.56
CA LEU A 195 15.84 16.44 6.35
C LEU A 195 16.68 15.24 5.87
N GLN A 196 18.00 15.37 5.80
CA GLN A 196 18.90 14.24 5.53
C GLN A 196 20.27 14.46 6.16
N ASN A 197 20.44 14.04 7.42
CA ASN A 197 21.74 14.08 8.10
C ASN A 197 21.82 13.04 9.24
N PHE A 198 22.95 12.99 9.95
CA PHE A 198 23.14 12.15 11.15
C PHE A 198 23.52 12.99 12.38
N LEU A 199 23.08 14.25 12.42
CA LEU A 199 23.38 15.16 13.52
C LEU A 199 22.60 14.74 14.79
N PRO A 200 23.13 15.02 15.99
CA PRO A 200 22.34 14.90 17.22
C PRO A 200 21.14 15.85 17.19
N TYR A 201 20.19 15.68 18.12
CA TYR A 201 19.03 16.56 18.18
C TYR A 201 19.48 18.00 18.49
N GLN A 202 18.90 18.95 17.77
CA GLN A 202 19.31 20.34 17.83
C GLN A 202 18.46 21.09 18.84
N ALA A 203 19.10 21.60 19.90
CA ALA A 203 18.44 22.52 20.81
C ALA A 203 18.27 23.90 20.14
N VAL A 204 17.07 24.45 20.23
CA VAL A 204 16.69 25.76 19.71
C VAL A 204 16.05 26.55 20.85
N THR A 205 16.60 27.73 21.13
CA THR A 205 15.91 28.73 21.95
C THR A 205 15.03 29.55 21.01
N THR A 206 13.72 29.45 21.19
CA THR A 206 12.74 30.14 20.36
C THR A 206 12.80 31.66 20.56
N ILE A 207 12.17 32.42 19.67
CA ILE A 207 12.12 33.90 19.74
C ILE A 207 11.49 34.37 21.05
N GLU A 208 10.56 33.60 21.64
CA GLU A 208 9.92 33.86 22.93
C GLU A 208 10.73 33.36 24.13
N GLY A 209 11.87 32.70 23.90
CA GLY A 209 12.75 32.18 24.94
C GLY A 209 12.45 30.75 25.41
N ALA A 210 11.41 30.09 24.89
CA ALA A 210 11.15 28.67 25.16
C ALA A 210 12.22 27.76 24.53
N GLN A 211 12.52 26.64 25.18
CA GLN A 211 13.43 25.62 24.64
C GLN A 211 12.66 24.60 23.80
N GLN A 212 13.16 24.33 22.60
CA GLN A 212 12.64 23.30 21.70
C GLN A 212 13.77 22.40 21.25
N LEU A 213 13.52 21.09 21.22
CA LEU A 213 14.47 20.10 20.74
C LEU A 213 14.00 19.59 19.36
N LEU A 214 14.78 19.88 18.31
CA LEU A 214 14.45 19.45 16.97
C LEU A 214 15.01 18.04 16.71
N PRO A 215 14.17 17.06 16.34
CA PRO A 215 14.64 15.75 15.98
C PRO A 215 15.33 15.82 14.62
N MET A 216 16.49 15.15 14.51
CA MET A 216 17.28 15.10 13.29
C MET A 216 17.24 13.67 12.67
N GLY A 217 17.95 13.42 11.57
CA GLY A 217 18.07 12.08 11.00
C GLY A 217 18.03 11.97 9.46
N PRO A 218 18.24 10.77 8.91
CA PRO A 218 18.27 10.49 7.48
C PRO A 218 16.85 10.31 6.88
N VAL A 219 16.04 11.36 6.95
CA VAL A 219 14.61 11.31 6.64
C VAL A 219 14.34 11.15 5.14
N ALA A 220 14.96 11.95 4.27
CA ALA A 220 14.68 11.98 2.83
C ALA A 220 14.89 10.64 2.12
N SER A 221 15.90 9.87 2.51
CA SER A 221 16.12 8.52 1.98
C SER A 221 14.97 7.57 2.29
N GLN A 222 14.43 7.64 3.52
CA GLN A 222 13.30 6.84 3.94
C GLN A 222 11.99 7.34 3.30
N GLU A 223 11.83 8.67 3.22
CA GLU A 223 10.68 9.34 2.60
C GLU A 223 10.47 8.91 1.15
N ALA A 224 11.55 8.86 0.37
CA ALA A 224 11.46 8.49 -1.03
C ALA A 224 11.00 7.04 -1.23
N ILE A 225 11.59 6.08 -0.50
CA ILE A 225 11.22 4.67 -0.64
C ILE A 225 9.88 4.36 0.03
N LYS A 226 9.51 5.04 1.13
CA LYS A 226 8.22 4.79 1.77
C LYS A 226 7.05 5.17 0.84
N MET A 227 7.23 6.21 0.03
CA MET A 227 6.24 6.64 -0.96
C MET A 227 6.29 5.76 -2.21
N LEU A 228 7.47 5.55 -2.79
CA LEU A 228 7.63 4.78 -4.03
C LEU A 228 7.24 3.30 -3.88
N GLY A 229 7.60 2.70 -2.75
CA GLY A 229 7.28 1.31 -2.43
C GLY A 229 5.94 1.13 -1.71
N THR A 230 5.12 2.19 -1.63
CA THR A 230 3.83 2.21 -0.92
C THR A 230 3.93 1.55 0.45
N ASN A 231 4.94 1.95 1.24
CA ASN A 231 5.18 1.42 2.58
C ASN A 231 4.55 2.33 3.64
N GLY A 232 4.71 3.65 3.50
CA GLY A 232 4.13 4.66 4.40
C GLY A 232 4.68 4.73 5.83
N GLY A 233 5.77 4.05 6.17
CA GLY A 233 6.40 4.21 7.49
C GLY A 233 7.07 5.57 7.66
N GLY A 234 6.47 6.46 8.46
CA GLY A 234 6.98 7.78 8.77
C GLY A 234 8.26 7.72 9.60
N PHE A 235 9.13 8.71 9.45
CA PHE A 235 10.29 8.85 10.32
C PHE A 235 9.86 9.40 11.68
N PHE A 236 8.86 10.29 11.70
CA PHE A 236 8.26 10.88 12.89
C PHE A 236 6.83 10.35 13.11
N ASN A 237 6.28 10.62 14.30
CA ASN A 237 4.89 10.29 14.63
C ASN A 237 3.89 10.93 13.66
N ALA A 238 4.04 12.25 13.47
CA ALA A 238 3.38 12.95 12.39
C ALA A 238 4.10 12.56 11.09
N ASN A 239 3.48 11.71 10.29
CA ASN A 239 4.11 11.09 9.13
C ASN A 239 4.32 12.12 7.98
N SER A 240 3.44 12.11 6.98
CA SER A 240 3.58 12.98 5.79
C SER A 240 3.04 14.39 6.03
N SER A 241 2.55 14.66 7.25
CA SER A 241 2.22 16.00 7.73
C SER A 241 3.43 16.72 8.31
N HIS A 242 4.51 16.02 8.71
CA HIS A 242 5.62 16.70 9.36
C HIS A 242 6.43 17.56 8.38
N PRO A 243 6.80 18.81 8.72
CA PRO A 243 7.53 19.69 7.81
C PRO A 243 8.87 19.13 7.32
N PHE A 244 9.55 18.31 8.11
CA PHE A 244 10.79 17.64 7.69
C PHE A 244 10.60 16.41 6.80
N GLU A 245 9.37 15.88 6.68
CA GLU A 245 9.03 14.78 5.77
C GLU A 245 8.38 15.32 4.48
N ASN A 246 7.57 16.38 4.60
CA ASN A 246 6.83 16.99 3.49
C ASN A 246 6.78 18.54 3.61
N PRO A 247 7.87 19.24 3.23
CA PRO A 247 8.05 20.66 3.48
C PRO A 247 7.19 21.56 2.58
N THR A 248 6.87 21.13 1.35
CA THR A 248 6.19 21.98 0.37
C THR A 248 5.03 21.26 -0.32
N ALA A 249 4.07 22.02 -0.87
CA ALA A 249 3.02 21.43 -1.70
C ALA A 249 3.57 20.71 -2.95
N LEU A 250 4.76 21.09 -3.41
CA LEU A 250 5.43 20.46 -4.54
C LEU A 250 6.00 19.08 -4.16
N THR A 251 6.64 18.95 -2.99
CA THR A 251 7.04 17.62 -2.47
C THR A 251 5.83 16.74 -2.31
N ASN A 252 4.74 17.28 -1.78
CA ASN A 252 3.49 16.53 -1.61
C ASN A 252 2.92 16.01 -2.93
N PHE A 253 2.91 16.82 -3.99
CA PHE A 253 2.47 16.38 -5.31
C PHE A 253 3.34 15.24 -5.86
N VAL A 254 4.67 15.32 -5.65
CA VAL A 254 5.60 14.25 -6.03
C VAL A 254 5.43 12.99 -5.16
N GLN A 255 5.13 13.13 -3.87
CA GLN A 255 4.79 12.00 -3.00
C GLN A 255 3.56 11.26 -3.51
N MET A 256 2.45 11.96 -3.80
CA MET A 256 1.25 11.34 -4.36
C MET A 256 1.54 10.62 -5.69
N LEU A 257 2.36 11.23 -6.56
CA LEU A 257 2.78 10.60 -7.81
C LEU A 257 3.60 9.33 -7.54
N ALA A 258 4.53 9.35 -6.60
CA ALA A 258 5.37 8.22 -6.25
C ALA A 258 4.54 7.03 -5.73
N ILE A 259 3.50 7.29 -4.93
CA ILE A 259 2.57 6.25 -4.43
C ILE A 259 1.92 5.51 -5.61
N PHE A 260 1.38 6.23 -6.61
CA PHE A 260 0.67 5.60 -7.73
C PHE A 260 1.60 5.15 -8.87
N LEU A 261 2.87 5.56 -8.88
CA LEU A 261 3.79 5.39 -10.01
C LEU A 261 3.98 3.92 -10.39
N ILE A 262 4.42 3.08 -9.45
CA ILE A 262 4.67 1.65 -9.72
C ILE A 262 3.36 0.87 -9.93
N PRO A 263 2.30 1.02 -9.11
CA PRO A 263 1.01 0.36 -9.37
C PRO A 263 0.46 0.62 -10.78
N THR A 264 0.53 1.87 -11.23
CA THR A 264 0.10 2.26 -12.59
C THR A 264 1.02 1.68 -13.65
N ALA A 265 2.34 1.73 -13.44
CA ALA A 265 3.33 1.20 -14.36
C ALA A 265 3.21 -0.33 -14.53
N LEU A 266 2.90 -1.07 -13.47
CA LEU A 266 2.65 -2.51 -13.51
C LEU A 266 1.43 -2.87 -14.38
N CYS A 267 0.40 -2.02 -14.42
CA CYS A 267 -0.75 -2.23 -15.31
C CYS A 267 -0.39 -2.01 -16.78
N PHE A 268 0.41 -0.97 -17.06
CA PHE A 268 0.97 -0.77 -18.39
C PHE A 268 1.88 -1.94 -18.80
N ALA A 269 2.73 -2.41 -17.89
CA ALA A 269 3.61 -3.55 -18.10
C ALA A 269 2.80 -4.82 -18.38
N PHE A 270 1.75 -5.11 -17.60
CA PHE A 270 0.86 -6.24 -17.82
C PHE A 270 0.25 -6.22 -19.23
N GLY A 271 -0.31 -5.09 -19.66
CA GLY A 271 -0.87 -4.96 -21.00
C GLY A 271 0.18 -5.08 -22.12
N GLU A 272 1.42 -4.68 -21.86
CA GLU A 272 2.53 -4.81 -22.81
C GLU A 272 3.03 -6.25 -22.92
N VAL A 273 3.23 -6.92 -21.80
CA VAL A 273 3.69 -8.32 -21.73
C VAL A 273 2.62 -9.28 -22.25
N ALA A 274 1.35 -9.02 -21.97
CA ALA A 274 0.23 -9.81 -22.51
C ALA A 274 0.03 -9.67 -24.02
N GLY A 275 0.74 -8.75 -24.69
CA GLY A 275 0.61 -8.48 -26.13
C GLY A 275 -0.65 -7.68 -26.51
N ASP A 276 -1.55 -7.41 -25.56
CA ASP A 276 -2.75 -6.58 -25.76
C ASP A 276 -2.83 -5.44 -24.73
N ARG A 277 -2.45 -4.24 -25.16
CA ARG A 277 -2.48 -3.03 -24.33
C ARG A 277 -3.88 -2.69 -23.83
N ARG A 278 -4.95 -3.18 -24.47
CA ARG A 278 -6.33 -2.94 -24.02
C ARG A 278 -6.61 -3.59 -22.67
N GLN A 279 -5.94 -4.69 -22.33
CA GLN A 279 -6.10 -5.38 -21.05
C GLN A 279 -5.52 -4.54 -19.90
N GLY A 280 -4.31 -4.01 -20.07
CA GLY A 280 -3.71 -3.07 -19.12
C GLY A 280 -4.54 -1.78 -18.99
N ARG A 281 -5.01 -1.22 -20.11
CA ARG A 281 -5.89 -0.04 -20.09
C ARG A 281 -7.23 -0.31 -19.43
N MET A 282 -7.82 -1.49 -19.60
CA MET A 282 -9.08 -1.88 -18.96
C MET A 282 -8.94 -1.85 -17.44
N LEU A 283 -7.86 -2.44 -16.91
CA LEU A 283 -7.59 -2.43 -15.47
C LEU A 283 -7.41 -1.01 -14.94
N LEU A 284 -6.62 -0.19 -15.64
CA LEU A 284 -6.42 1.22 -15.30
C LEU A 284 -7.74 1.99 -15.30
N TRP A 285 -8.60 1.79 -16.30
CA TRP A 285 -9.91 2.44 -16.36
C TRP A 285 -10.80 2.08 -15.17
N ALA A 286 -10.88 0.79 -14.83
CA ALA A 286 -11.68 0.35 -13.69
C ALA A 286 -11.24 1.01 -12.38
N MET A 287 -9.92 1.03 -12.13
CA MET A 287 -9.35 1.65 -10.93
C MET A 287 -9.51 3.17 -10.95
N SER A 288 -9.23 3.84 -12.07
CA SER A 288 -9.38 5.31 -12.20
C SER A 288 -10.82 5.78 -11.96
N VAL A 289 -11.82 5.05 -12.44
CA VAL A 289 -13.22 5.45 -12.25
C VAL A 289 -13.60 5.40 -10.77
N ILE A 290 -13.29 4.30 -10.07
CA ILE A 290 -13.56 4.18 -8.63
C ILE A 290 -12.80 5.27 -7.87
N PHE A 291 -11.51 5.43 -8.15
CA PHE A 291 -10.66 6.43 -7.51
C PHE A 291 -11.21 7.85 -7.63
N VAL A 292 -11.54 8.30 -8.84
CA VAL A 292 -12.03 9.67 -9.08
C VAL A 292 -13.34 9.94 -8.34
N ILE A 293 -14.25 8.95 -8.31
CA ILE A 293 -15.51 9.06 -7.56
C ILE A 293 -15.22 9.20 -6.07
N CYS A 294 -14.36 8.34 -5.52
CA CYS A 294 -13.99 8.38 -4.10
C CYS A 294 -13.34 9.72 -3.71
N VAL A 295 -12.40 10.23 -4.51
CA VAL A 295 -11.80 11.55 -4.27
C VAL A 295 -12.88 12.65 -4.30
N GLY A 296 -13.79 12.60 -5.27
CA GLY A 296 -14.89 13.57 -5.36
C GLY A 296 -15.77 13.60 -4.12
N VAL A 297 -16.11 12.42 -3.57
CA VAL A 297 -16.90 12.29 -2.34
C VAL A 297 -16.14 12.86 -1.14
N VAL A 298 -14.87 12.50 -0.95
CA VAL A 298 -14.09 12.98 0.21
C VAL A 298 -13.82 14.48 0.11
N MET A 299 -13.49 15.01 -1.07
CA MET A 299 -13.35 16.45 -1.27
C MET A 299 -14.64 17.19 -0.93
N TRP A 300 -15.80 16.68 -1.38
CA TRP A 300 -17.08 17.30 -1.05
C TRP A 300 -17.36 17.23 0.46
N ALA A 301 -17.17 16.08 1.09
CA ALA A 301 -17.44 15.87 2.51
C ALA A 301 -16.58 16.80 3.39
N GLU A 302 -15.29 16.90 3.12
CA GLU A 302 -14.39 17.75 3.91
C GLU A 302 -14.59 19.25 3.66
N VAL A 303 -15.10 19.62 2.48
CA VAL A 303 -15.51 21.01 2.20
C VAL A 303 -16.81 21.38 2.90
N GLN A 304 -17.77 20.45 3.03
CA GLN A 304 -18.92 20.65 3.92
C GLN A 304 -18.45 20.81 5.37
N GLY A 305 -17.51 19.95 5.76
CA GLY A 305 -16.76 20.02 7.00
C GLY A 305 -17.64 19.93 8.25
N ASN A 306 -17.32 20.73 9.28
CA ASN A 306 -18.01 20.69 10.56
C ASN A 306 -18.98 21.89 10.70
N PRO A 307 -20.31 21.66 10.76
CA PRO A 307 -21.29 22.74 10.90
C PRO A 307 -21.15 23.51 12.23
N HIS A 308 -20.58 22.90 13.26
CA HIS A 308 -20.36 23.56 14.55
C HIS A 308 -19.35 24.70 14.46
N LEU A 309 -18.37 24.64 13.54
CA LEU A 309 -17.41 25.73 13.34
C LEU A 309 -18.13 27.03 12.94
N LEU A 310 -19.06 26.92 11.99
CA LEU A 310 -19.84 28.07 11.53
C LEU A 310 -20.78 28.60 12.63
N ALA A 311 -21.39 27.69 13.40
CA ALA A 311 -22.25 28.06 14.54
C ALA A 311 -21.47 28.80 15.65
N LEU A 312 -20.18 28.49 15.81
CA LEU A 312 -19.27 29.13 16.78
C LEU A 312 -18.59 30.40 16.23
N GLY A 313 -18.93 30.84 15.01
CA GLY A 313 -18.47 32.10 14.43
C GLY A 313 -17.15 32.01 13.65
N ALA A 314 -16.73 30.82 13.22
CA ALA A 314 -15.60 30.68 12.30
C ALA A 314 -15.95 31.19 10.88
N ASP A 315 -14.94 31.52 10.09
CA ASP A 315 -15.09 32.05 8.72
C ASP A 315 -15.84 31.11 7.76
N SER A 316 -15.75 29.79 7.99
CA SER A 316 -16.45 28.77 7.21
C SER A 316 -16.58 27.46 7.98
N SER A 317 -17.36 26.51 7.47
CA SER A 317 -17.46 25.15 8.01
C SER A 317 -16.33 24.21 7.55
N ILE A 318 -15.38 24.68 6.73
CA ILE A 318 -14.31 23.86 6.15
C ILE A 318 -13.53 23.14 7.25
N ASN A 319 -13.39 21.82 7.12
CA ASN A 319 -12.76 21.01 8.15
C ASN A 319 -11.22 21.07 8.09
N MET A 320 -10.63 21.98 8.87
CA MET A 320 -9.19 22.14 9.01
C MET A 320 -8.58 21.45 10.24
N GLU A 321 -9.39 20.78 11.09
CA GLU A 321 -8.94 20.21 12.38
C GLU A 321 -7.68 19.35 12.26
N GLY A 322 -7.73 18.31 11.44
CA GLY A 322 -6.59 17.41 11.20
C GLY A 322 -5.76 17.76 9.97
N LYS A 323 -5.79 19.01 9.47
CA LYS A 323 -5.21 19.39 8.17
C LYS A 323 -4.02 20.34 8.33
N GLU A 324 -3.15 20.35 7.32
CA GLU A 324 -2.01 21.26 7.28
C GLU A 324 -2.25 22.44 6.34
N SER A 325 -1.89 23.65 6.78
CA SER A 325 -2.03 24.90 6.02
C SER A 325 -1.26 24.90 4.70
N ARG A 326 -0.19 24.09 4.58
CA ARG A 326 0.62 23.95 3.35
C ARG A 326 -0.16 23.37 2.18
N PHE A 327 -1.16 22.52 2.46
CA PHE A 327 -1.83 21.70 1.45
C PHE A 327 -3.28 22.12 1.23
N GLY A 328 -3.97 22.51 2.31
CA GLY A 328 -5.39 22.82 2.28
C GLY A 328 -6.28 21.58 2.08
N VAL A 329 -7.59 21.77 2.21
CA VAL A 329 -8.54 20.65 2.33
C VAL A 329 -8.57 19.75 1.11
N LEU A 330 -8.64 20.30 -0.11
CA LEU A 330 -8.75 19.50 -1.32
C LEU A 330 -7.54 18.57 -1.51
N VAL A 331 -6.33 19.05 -1.19
CA VAL A 331 -5.10 18.27 -1.33
C VAL A 331 -5.03 17.20 -0.24
N SER A 332 -5.38 17.54 1.01
CA SER A 332 -5.48 16.55 2.08
C SER A 332 -6.51 15.46 1.78
N SER A 333 -7.68 15.82 1.24
CA SER A 333 -8.71 14.86 0.79
C SER A 333 -8.22 13.96 -0.34
N LEU A 334 -7.52 14.52 -1.35
CA LEU A 334 -6.94 13.74 -2.44
C LEU A 334 -5.92 12.74 -1.90
N PHE A 335 -4.99 13.20 -1.07
CA PHE A 335 -3.94 12.35 -0.52
C PHE A 335 -4.53 11.27 0.39
N ALA A 336 -5.53 11.58 1.21
CA ALA A 336 -6.22 10.59 2.04
C ALA A 336 -6.78 9.44 1.20
N VAL A 337 -7.37 9.74 0.04
CA VAL A 337 -7.84 8.70 -0.90
C VAL A 337 -6.69 8.00 -1.63
N VAL A 338 -5.64 8.73 -2.03
CA VAL A 338 -4.45 8.13 -2.66
C VAL A 338 -3.79 7.12 -1.73
N THR A 339 -3.53 7.51 -0.47
CA THR A 339 -2.80 6.67 0.48
C THR A 339 -3.62 5.45 0.95
N THR A 340 -4.94 5.57 0.99
CA THR A 340 -5.85 4.47 1.40
C THR A 340 -6.35 3.58 0.28
N ALA A 341 -6.28 4.04 -0.97
CA ALA A 341 -6.57 3.19 -2.13
C ALA A 341 -5.35 2.38 -2.58
N ALA A 342 -4.15 2.95 -2.40
CA ALA A 342 -2.88 2.37 -2.82
C ALA A 342 -2.12 1.62 -1.74
N SER A 343 -2.76 1.25 -0.63
CA SER A 343 -2.12 0.52 0.47
C SER A 343 -0.83 1.18 0.94
N CYS A 344 -0.76 2.52 0.92
CA CYS A 344 0.48 3.22 1.24
C CYS A 344 0.59 3.48 2.73
N GLY A 345 -0.47 3.98 3.38
CA GLY A 345 -0.47 4.27 4.81
C GLY A 345 0.24 5.55 5.24
N ALA A 346 0.85 6.29 4.32
CA ALA A 346 1.35 7.64 4.57
C ALA A 346 0.19 8.57 4.95
N VAL A 347 0.25 9.24 6.10
CA VAL A 347 -0.82 10.15 6.56
C VAL A 347 -0.32 11.59 6.58
N ILE A 348 -0.91 12.42 5.73
CA ILE A 348 -0.70 13.88 5.59
C ILE A 348 -1.64 14.70 6.49
N ALA A 349 -2.76 14.10 6.86
CA ALA A 349 -3.85 14.73 7.56
C ALA A 349 -4.54 13.67 8.40
N MET A 350 -4.76 13.96 9.69
CA MET A 350 -5.22 12.95 10.63
C MET A 350 -6.64 12.49 10.26
N HIS A 351 -6.78 11.22 9.84
CA HIS A 351 -8.04 10.68 9.35
C HIS A 351 -9.13 10.57 10.44
N ASP A 352 -8.75 10.48 11.71
CA ASP A 352 -9.67 10.56 12.86
C ASP A 352 -10.42 11.90 12.90
N SER A 353 -9.76 12.97 12.47
CA SER A 353 -10.35 14.31 12.43
C SER A 353 -11.05 14.60 11.10
N PHE A 354 -11.31 13.60 10.26
CA PHE A 354 -12.11 13.80 9.04
C PHE A 354 -13.60 13.77 9.41
N THR A 355 -14.42 14.33 8.53
CA THR A 355 -15.87 14.16 8.63
C THR A 355 -16.24 12.68 8.53
N ALA A 356 -17.40 12.29 9.05
CA ALA A 356 -17.87 10.90 9.01
C ALA A 356 -17.75 10.26 7.61
N LEU A 357 -18.24 10.93 6.55
CA LEU A 357 -18.10 10.46 5.16
C LEU A 357 -16.67 10.59 4.63
N GLY A 358 -15.95 11.64 5.04
CA GLY A 358 -14.55 11.87 4.69
C GLY A 358 -13.61 10.78 5.20
N GLY A 359 -13.88 10.21 6.38
CA GLY A 359 -13.17 9.06 6.95
C GLY A 359 -13.73 7.69 6.49
N MET A 360 -15.04 7.61 6.18
CA MET A 360 -15.67 6.39 5.68
C MET A 360 -15.08 5.90 4.35
N VAL A 361 -14.89 6.80 3.39
CA VAL A 361 -14.40 6.41 2.06
C VAL A 361 -12.97 5.85 2.13
N PRO A 362 -11.99 6.50 2.80
CA PRO A 362 -10.69 5.91 3.07
C PRO A 362 -10.77 4.56 3.80
N MET A 363 -11.62 4.44 4.82
CA MET A 363 -11.84 3.18 5.54
C MET A 363 -12.32 2.05 4.60
N TRP A 364 -13.31 2.36 3.78
CA TRP A 364 -13.92 1.40 2.85
C TRP A 364 -12.97 1.03 1.70
N LEU A 365 -12.14 1.96 1.21
CA LEU A 365 -11.12 1.67 0.19
C LEU A 365 -10.09 0.63 0.65
N MET A 366 -9.71 0.65 1.93
CA MET A 366 -8.89 -0.43 2.50
C MET A 366 -9.68 -1.73 2.57
N GLN A 367 -10.92 -1.68 3.06
CA GLN A 367 -11.78 -2.85 3.26
C GLN A 367 -12.16 -3.60 1.98
N ILE A 368 -12.26 -2.91 0.83
CA ILE A 368 -12.49 -3.58 -0.47
C ILE A 368 -11.25 -4.36 -0.98
N GLY A 369 -10.16 -4.38 -0.22
CA GLY A 369 -8.99 -5.22 -0.46
C GLY A 369 -7.84 -4.53 -1.18
N GLU A 370 -7.75 -3.20 -1.10
CA GLU A 370 -6.63 -2.43 -1.67
C GLU A 370 -6.44 -2.69 -3.18
N VAL A 371 -7.54 -2.67 -3.94
CA VAL A 371 -7.53 -3.04 -5.37
C VAL A 371 -7.53 -1.85 -6.32
N VAL A 372 -7.62 -0.63 -5.79
CA VAL A 372 -7.74 0.61 -6.59
C VAL A 372 -6.41 1.33 -6.62
N PHE A 373 -5.57 1.04 -7.63
CA PHE A 373 -4.16 1.44 -7.63
C PHE A 373 -3.40 0.96 -6.39
N GLY A 374 -3.83 -0.18 -5.83
CA GLY A 374 -3.31 -0.77 -4.60
C GLY A 374 -1.80 -0.90 -4.52
N GLY A 375 -1.35 -1.34 -3.34
CA GLY A 375 0.07 -1.40 -2.99
C GLY A 375 0.98 -2.06 -4.02
N VAL A 376 2.27 -1.77 -3.91
CA VAL A 376 3.27 -2.16 -4.89
C VAL A 376 3.27 -3.67 -5.15
N GLY A 377 2.76 -4.06 -6.31
CA GLY A 377 2.44 -5.44 -6.67
C GLY A 377 1.16 -6.01 -6.04
N SER A 378 0.89 -5.74 -4.75
CA SER A 378 -0.29 -6.24 -4.04
C SER A 378 -1.62 -5.79 -4.62
N GLY A 379 -1.70 -4.53 -5.03
CA GLY A 379 -2.88 -4.01 -5.70
C GLY A 379 -3.18 -4.74 -7.00
N LEU A 380 -2.16 -4.99 -7.82
CA LEU A 380 -2.38 -5.62 -9.11
C LEU A 380 -2.76 -7.10 -8.97
N TYR A 381 -2.09 -7.88 -8.11
CA TYR A 381 -2.53 -9.27 -7.92
C TYR A 381 -3.88 -9.35 -7.19
N GLY A 382 -4.18 -8.43 -6.26
CA GLY A 382 -5.49 -8.32 -5.62
C GLY A 382 -6.58 -8.04 -6.64
N MET A 383 -6.34 -7.08 -7.54
CA MET A 383 -7.22 -6.78 -8.66
C MET A 383 -7.38 -7.99 -9.59
N MET A 384 -6.31 -8.76 -9.84
CA MET A 384 -6.40 -9.98 -10.64
C MET A 384 -7.31 -11.04 -9.99
N LEU A 385 -7.34 -11.15 -8.66
CA LEU A 385 -8.28 -12.05 -7.98
C LEU A 385 -9.74 -11.65 -8.29
N PHE A 386 -10.05 -10.36 -8.24
CA PHE A 386 -11.37 -9.85 -8.62
C PHE A 386 -11.65 -9.97 -10.11
N VAL A 387 -10.64 -9.85 -10.97
CA VAL A 387 -10.79 -10.12 -12.42
C VAL A 387 -11.14 -11.58 -12.66
N LEU A 388 -10.46 -12.52 -12.00
CA LEU A 388 -10.78 -13.95 -12.10
C LEU A 388 -12.21 -14.24 -11.62
N LEU A 389 -12.64 -13.60 -10.53
CA LEU A 389 -14.02 -13.69 -10.04
C LEU A 389 -15.03 -13.09 -11.02
N ALA A 390 -14.76 -11.90 -11.57
CA ALA A 390 -15.63 -11.22 -12.53
C ALA A 390 -15.77 -12.04 -13.82
N VAL A 391 -14.67 -12.59 -14.34
CA VAL A 391 -14.69 -13.50 -15.50
C VAL A 391 -15.46 -14.78 -15.19
N PHE A 392 -15.34 -15.31 -13.98
CA PHE A 392 -16.09 -16.49 -13.55
C PHE A 392 -17.59 -16.23 -13.54
N ILE A 393 -18.03 -15.13 -12.94
CA ILE A 393 -19.44 -14.72 -12.91
C ILE A 393 -19.94 -14.45 -14.33
N ALA A 394 -19.16 -13.75 -15.17
CA ALA A 394 -19.51 -13.47 -16.55
C ALA A 394 -19.70 -14.75 -17.37
N GLY A 395 -18.76 -15.69 -17.27
CA GLY A 395 -18.82 -16.97 -17.95
C GLY A 395 -20.05 -17.77 -17.51
N LEU A 396 -20.32 -17.81 -16.20
CA LEU A 396 -21.47 -18.49 -15.63
C LEU A 396 -22.80 -17.91 -16.15
N MET A 397 -22.93 -16.57 -16.18
CA MET A 397 -24.13 -15.89 -16.67
C MET A 397 -24.42 -16.16 -18.16
N ILE A 398 -23.39 -16.40 -18.97
CA ILE A 398 -23.51 -16.66 -20.41
C ILE A 398 -23.54 -18.17 -20.70
N GLY A 399 -23.43 -19.02 -19.67
CA GLY A 399 -23.41 -20.48 -19.82
C GLY A 399 -22.14 -21.02 -20.48
N ARG A 400 -21.00 -20.33 -20.31
CA ARG A 400 -19.70 -20.69 -20.87
C ARG A 400 -18.66 -20.92 -19.78
N THR A 401 -17.62 -21.69 -20.10
CA THR A 401 -16.49 -21.89 -19.19
C THR A 401 -15.73 -20.58 -19.00
N PRO A 402 -15.44 -20.15 -17.77
CA PRO A 402 -14.66 -18.95 -17.49
C PRO A 402 -13.28 -18.98 -18.15
N GLU A 403 -12.94 -17.91 -18.85
CA GLU A 403 -11.71 -17.80 -19.63
C GLU A 403 -11.16 -16.37 -19.57
N TYR A 404 -9.91 -16.22 -19.13
CA TYR A 404 -9.20 -14.93 -19.09
C TYR A 404 -7.87 -15.04 -19.82
N LEU A 405 -7.62 -14.13 -20.77
CA LEU A 405 -6.45 -14.17 -21.66
C LEU A 405 -6.25 -15.55 -22.32
N GLY A 406 -7.35 -16.17 -22.77
CA GLY A 406 -7.33 -17.50 -23.40
C GLY A 406 -7.13 -18.66 -22.43
N LYS A 407 -6.85 -18.43 -21.15
CA LYS A 407 -6.66 -19.48 -20.15
C LYS A 407 -7.96 -19.75 -19.41
N LYS A 408 -8.41 -21.01 -19.46
CA LYS A 408 -9.60 -21.46 -18.73
C LYS A 408 -9.35 -21.47 -17.24
N ILE A 409 -10.30 -20.92 -16.48
CA ILE A 409 -10.25 -20.88 -15.02
C ILE A 409 -11.04 -22.07 -14.48
N ASP A 410 -10.35 -23.02 -13.85
CA ASP A 410 -10.96 -24.24 -13.31
C ASP A 410 -11.29 -24.12 -11.82
N VAL A 411 -12.00 -25.11 -11.28
CA VAL A 411 -12.40 -25.20 -9.87
C VAL A 411 -11.24 -24.97 -8.90
N ARG A 412 -10.04 -25.49 -9.20
CA ARG A 412 -8.86 -25.31 -8.33
C ARG A 412 -8.45 -23.85 -8.21
N GLU A 413 -8.40 -23.12 -9.33
CA GLU A 413 -8.04 -21.70 -9.34
C GLU A 413 -9.12 -20.85 -8.68
N MET A 414 -10.39 -21.21 -8.87
CA MET A 414 -11.50 -20.53 -8.21
C MET A 414 -11.48 -20.74 -6.69
N LYS A 415 -11.16 -21.95 -6.19
CA LYS A 415 -10.98 -22.20 -4.75
C LYS A 415 -9.88 -21.31 -4.16
N LEU A 416 -8.73 -21.21 -4.83
CA LEU A 416 -7.62 -20.38 -4.38
C LEU A 416 -7.98 -18.88 -4.43
N THR A 417 -8.69 -18.46 -5.48
CA THR A 417 -9.14 -17.08 -5.64
C THR A 417 -10.13 -16.69 -4.54
N ALA A 418 -11.12 -17.54 -4.28
CA ALA A 418 -12.10 -17.34 -3.22
C ALA A 418 -11.44 -17.30 -1.83
N LEU A 419 -10.52 -18.23 -1.54
CA LEU A 419 -9.78 -18.22 -0.28
C LEU A 419 -8.98 -16.93 -0.12
N ALA A 420 -8.25 -16.49 -1.15
CA ALA A 420 -7.46 -15.26 -1.11
C ALA A 420 -8.32 -14.02 -0.87
N ILE A 421 -9.48 -13.91 -1.53
CA ILE A 421 -10.44 -12.81 -1.32
C ILE A 421 -11.01 -12.82 0.10
N LEU A 422 -11.19 -14.00 0.71
CA LEU A 422 -11.75 -14.13 2.06
C LEU A 422 -10.74 -13.86 3.19
N VAL A 423 -9.43 -13.89 2.92
CA VAL A 423 -8.40 -13.70 3.97
C VAL A 423 -8.58 -12.36 4.67
N THR A 424 -8.51 -11.26 3.93
CA THR A 424 -8.54 -9.92 4.52
C THR A 424 -9.86 -9.60 5.23
N PRO A 425 -11.07 -9.80 4.66
CA PRO A 425 -12.30 -9.50 5.39
C PRO A 425 -12.51 -10.38 6.62
N THR A 426 -12.06 -11.64 6.60
CA THR A 426 -12.12 -12.50 7.79
C THR A 426 -11.27 -11.92 8.92
N LEU A 427 -10.04 -11.47 8.62
CA LEU A 427 -9.17 -10.87 9.62
C LEU A 427 -9.73 -9.56 10.17
N VAL A 428 -10.33 -8.73 9.32
CA VAL A 428 -10.94 -7.46 9.75
C VAL A 428 -12.10 -7.71 10.71
N LEU A 429 -13.07 -8.53 10.30
CA LEU A 429 -14.27 -8.76 11.09
C LEU A 429 -13.96 -9.50 12.40
N MET A 430 -13.11 -10.51 12.35
CA MET A 430 -12.71 -11.26 13.56
C MET A 430 -11.85 -10.42 14.49
N GLY A 431 -10.90 -9.64 13.96
CA GLY A 431 -10.03 -8.78 14.76
C GLY A 431 -10.79 -7.63 15.40
N ALA A 432 -11.68 -6.97 14.66
CA ALA A 432 -12.55 -5.92 15.19
C ALA A 432 -13.51 -6.47 16.26
N ALA A 433 -14.12 -7.64 16.02
CA ALA A 433 -14.96 -8.30 17.03
C ALA A 433 -14.17 -8.60 18.31
N LEU A 434 -12.96 -9.15 18.20
CA LEU A 434 -12.11 -9.44 19.36
C LEU A 434 -11.72 -8.18 20.14
N ALA A 435 -11.36 -7.09 19.44
CA ALA A 435 -11.07 -5.81 20.07
C ALA A 435 -12.30 -5.24 20.80
N MET A 436 -13.48 -5.33 20.21
CA MET A 436 -14.73 -4.86 20.82
C MET A 436 -15.25 -5.73 21.97
N MET A 437 -14.81 -6.99 22.04
CA MET A 437 -15.18 -7.93 23.11
C MET A 437 -14.25 -7.90 24.32
N THR A 438 -13.14 -7.15 24.26
CA THR A 438 -12.13 -7.09 25.32
C THR A 438 -12.01 -5.67 25.89
N ASP A 439 -11.73 -5.57 27.19
CA ASP A 439 -11.50 -4.26 27.82
C ASP A 439 -10.22 -3.60 27.28
N ALA A 440 -9.16 -4.40 27.09
CA ALA A 440 -7.89 -3.91 26.53
C ALA A 440 -8.00 -3.39 25.09
N GLY A 441 -8.96 -3.91 24.31
CA GLY A 441 -9.27 -3.39 22.97
C GLY A 441 -10.03 -2.07 23.05
N ARG A 442 -11.14 -2.05 23.80
CA ARG A 442 -12.03 -0.89 23.92
C ARG A 442 -11.42 0.31 24.63
N SER A 443 -10.56 0.08 25.63
CA SER A 443 -9.93 1.17 26.39
C SER A 443 -8.92 1.98 25.58
N ALA A 444 -8.59 1.56 24.37
CA ALA A 444 -7.69 2.28 23.47
C ALA A 444 -8.39 3.35 22.63
N MET A 445 -9.73 3.37 22.60
CA MET A 445 -10.50 4.38 21.86
C MET A 445 -10.30 5.76 22.47
N LEU A 446 -10.16 6.77 21.61
CA LEU A 446 -10.08 8.17 22.04
C LEU A 446 -11.46 8.82 21.98
N ASN A 447 -12.12 8.72 20.82
CA ASN A 447 -13.41 9.35 20.61
C ASN A 447 -14.57 8.45 21.05
N PRO A 448 -15.61 8.98 21.73
CA PRO A 448 -16.76 8.19 22.15
C PRO A 448 -17.74 7.92 20.98
N GLY A 449 -18.76 7.12 21.26
CA GLY A 449 -19.86 6.88 20.32
C GLY A 449 -19.46 6.03 19.09
N PRO A 450 -20.14 6.20 17.95
CA PRO A 450 -19.83 5.44 16.73
C PRO A 450 -18.42 5.70 16.18
N HIS A 451 -17.83 6.86 16.45
CA HIS A 451 -16.48 7.19 16.02
C HIS A 451 -15.43 6.30 16.72
N GLY A 452 -15.59 5.99 18.01
CA GLY A 452 -14.71 5.05 18.71
C GLY A 452 -14.71 3.64 18.12
N PHE A 453 -15.87 3.15 17.67
CA PHE A 453 -15.91 1.90 16.91
C PHE A 453 -15.22 2.05 15.54
N SER A 454 -15.37 3.20 14.89
CA SER A 454 -14.71 3.52 13.63
C SER A 454 -13.18 3.51 13.77
N GLU A 455 -12.62 4.02 14.87
CA GLU A 455 -11.19 3.93 15.19
C GLU A 455 -10.69 2.47 15.23
N VAL A 456 -11.39 1.60 15.97
CA VAL A 456 -11.08 0.16 16.06
C VAL A 456 -11.18 -0.50 14.70
N LEU A 457 -12.29 -0.27 13.99
CA LEU A 457 -12.54 -0.86 12.69
C LEU A 457 -11.48 -0.41 11.68
N TYR A 458 -11.10 0.87 11.69
CA TYR A 458 -10.06 1.41 10.82
C TYR A 458 -8.70 0.75 11.09
N ALA A 459 -8.29 0.65 12.35
CA ALA A 459 -7.01 0.07 12.75
C ALA A 459 -6.86 -1.38 12.26
N VAL A 460 -7.86 -2.22 12.52
CA VAL A 460 -7.82 -3.63 12.09
C VAL A 460 -7.98 -3.75 10.56
N SER A 461 -8.79 -2.88 9.93
CA SER A 461 -8.93 -2.83 8.46
C SER A 461 -7.60 -2.53 7.77
N SER A 462 -6.91 -1.50 8.26
CA SER A 462 -5.60 -1.09 7.77
C SER A 462 -4.54 -2.17 7.96
N ALA A 463 -4.47 -2.76 9.16
CA ALA A 463 -3.52 -3.83 9.46
C ALA A 463 -3.74 -5.08 8.58
N ALA A 464 -4.98 -5.56 8.46
CA ALA A 464 -5.29 -6.77 7.70
C ALA A 464 -5.10 -6.60 6.18
N ASN A 465 -5.28 -5.38 5.66
CA ASN A 465 -5.09 -5.08 4.24
C ASN A 465 -3.69 -4.53 3.92
N ASN A 466 -2.80 -4.47 4.91
CA ASN A 466 -1.44 -3.95 4.78
C ASN A 466 -1.38 -2.48 4.33
N ASN A 467 -2.36 -1.65 4.71
CA ASN A 467 -2.38 -0.24 4.36
C ASN A 467 -1.35 0.56 5.17
N GLY A 468 -1.43 0.51 6.49
CA GLY A 468 -0.54 1.25 7.39
C GLY A 468 -1.11 2.53 7.98
N SER A 469 -2.11 3.13 7.34
CA SER A 469 -2.74 4.32 7.89
C SER A 469 -3.47 3.99 9.19
N ALA A 470 -3.58 4.98 10.05
CA ALA A 470 -4.38 4.91 11.26
C ALA A 470 -5.20 6.18 11.38
N PHE A 471 -6.31 6.11 12.12
CA PHE A 471 -6.95 7.30 12.65
C PHE A 471 -5.97 8.05 13.59
N ALA A 472 -5.16 7.30 14.34
CA ALA A 472 -4.15 7.81 15.27
C ALA A 472 -4.70 8.42 16.58
N GLY A 473 -6.03 8.44 16.77
CA GLY A 473 -6.64 8.57 18.11
C GLY A 473 -6.47 7.28 18.95
N LEU A 474 -6.59 6.11 18.31
CA LEU A 474 -6.47 4.81 18.97
C LEU A 474 -5.05 4.55 19.50
N SER A 475 -4.90 4.43 20.81
CA SER A 475 -3.62 4.14 21.46
C SER A 475 -3.24 2.66 21.37
N ALA A 476 -2.60 2.28 20.26
CA ALA A 476 -2.27 0.88 19.95
C ALA A 476 -0.98 0.35 20.59
N ASN A 477 -0.28 1.10 21.44
CA ASN A 477 0.96 0.64 22.09
C ASN A 477 0.69 -0.22 23.35
N SER A 478 -0.26 -1.14 23.25
CA SER A 478 -0.49 -2.18 24.26
C SER A 478 -0.10 -3.54 23.68
N PRO A 479 0.33 -4.51 24.51
CA PRO A 479 0.67 -5.84 24.02
C PRO A 479 -0.50 -6.51 23.28
N PHE A 480 -1.74 -6.26 23.69
CA PHE A 480 -2.94 -6.75 23.01
C PHE A 480 -3.00 -6.25 21.56
N TRP A 481 -2.93 -4.94 21.35
CA TRP A 481 -3.00 -4.34 20.02
C TRP A 481 -1.77 -4.68 19.18
N ASN A 482 -0.58 -4.64 19.76
CA ASN A 482 0.66 -5.01 19.10
C ASN A 482 0.59 -6.45 18.56
N CYS A 483 0.13 -7.42 19.35
CA CYS A 483 -0.01 -8.81 18.90
C CYS A 483 -1.16 -9.02 17.91
N LEU A 484 -2.34 -8.41 18.16
CA LEU A 484 -3.50 -8.54 17.27
C LEU A 484 -3.19 -8.01 15.86
N LEU A 485 -2.67 -6.77 15.79
CA LEU A 485 -2.38 -6.14 14.50
C LEU A 485 -1.22 -6.85 13.80
N ALA A 486 -0.20 -7.32 14.53
CA ALA A 486 0.88 -8.12 13.93
C ALA A 486 0.35 -9.39 13.27
N LEU A 487 -0.58 -10.11 13.92
CA LEU A 487 -1.22 -11.29 13.34
C LEU A 487 -2.01 -10.92 12.07
N CYS A 488 -2.83 -9.86 12.13
CA CYS A 488 -3.60 -9.39 10.98
C CYS A 488 -2.69 -9.01 9.80
N MET A 489 -1.61 -8.26 10.04
CA MET A 489 -0.65 -7.87 9.00
C MET A 489 0.04 -9.09 8.37
N PHE A 490 0.51 -10.01 9.20
CA PHE A 490 1.25 -11.19 8.73
C PHE A 490 0.37 -12.12 7.89
N VAL A 491 -0.82 -12.45 8.39
CA VAL A 491 -1.76 -13.34 7.68
C VAL A 491 -2.37 -12.62 6.48
N GLY A 492 -2.67 -11.32 6.58
CA GLY A 492 -3.17 -10.51 5.48
C GLY A 492 -2.22 -10.49 4.28
N ARG A 493 -0.92 -10.37 4.54
CA ARG A 493 0.10 -10.37 3.47
C ARG A 493 0.36 -11.77 2.94
N PHE A 494 0.88 -12.66 3.78
CA PHE A 494 1.38 -13.96 3.33
C PHE A 494 0.26 -14.97 3.06
N GLY A 495 -0.85 -14.87 3.77
CA GLY A 495 -2.06 -15.66 3.52
C GLY A 495 -2.70 -15.36 2.17
N VAL A 496 -2.44 -14.19 1.57
CA VAL A 496 -2.86 -13.85 0.20
C VAL A 496 -1.77 -14.21 -0.82
N ILE A 497 -0.49 -13.97 -0.54
CA ILE A 497 0.61 -14.31 -1.46
C ILE A 497 0.66 -15.81 -1.75
N ILE A 498 0.45 -16.67 -0.74
CA ILE A 498 0.48 -18.14 -0.91
C ILE A 498 -0.53 -18.64 -1.97
N PRO A 499 -1.84 -18.34 -1.87
CA PRO A 499 -2.80 -18.75 -2.88
C PRO A 499 -2.57 -18.06 -4.22
N VAL A 500 -2.10 -16.80 -4.25
CA VAL A 500 -1.73 -16.11 -5.50
C VAL A 500 -0.61 -16.85 -6.24
N MET A 501 0.44 -17.27 -5.54
CA MET A 501 1.53 -18.06 -6.14
C MET A 501 1.05 -19.44 -6.59
N ALA A 502 0.11 -20.06 -5.86
CA ALA A 502 -0.50 -21.31 -6.27
C ALA A 502 -1.38 -21.15 -7.54
N ILE A 503 -2.08 -20.03 -7.70
CA ILE A 503 -2.80 -19.66 -8.93
C ILE A 503 -1.80 -19.52 -10.08
N ALA A 504 -0.70 -18.78 -9.88
CA ALA A 504 0.36 -18.63 -10.89
C ALA A 504 0.93 -20.00 -11.33
N GLY A 505 1.20 -20.89 -10.36
CA GLY A 505 1.66 -22.25 -10.62
C GLY A 505 0.65 -23.14 -11.36
N SER A 506 -0.65 -22.91 -11.18
CA SER A 506 -1.71 -23.59 -11.92
C SER A 506 -1.80 -23.07 -13.36
N LEU A 507 -1.84 -21.74 -13.52
CA LEU A 507 -2.04 -21.09 -14.80
C LEU A 507 -0.88 -21.31 -15.78
N VAL A 508 0.36 -21.37 -15.30
CA VAL A 508 1.53 -21.53 -16.19
C VAL A 508 1.53 -22.85 -16.96
N SER A 509 0.93 -23.90 -16.39
CA SER A 509 0.78 -25.21 -17.04
C SER A 509 -0.27 -25.21 -18.16
N LYS A 510 -1.15 -24.20 -18.18
CA LYS A 510 -2.25 -24.10 -19.14
C LYS A 510 -1.81 -23.46 -20.45
N LYS A 511 -2.46 -23.89 -21.52
CA LYS A 511 -2.35 -23.31 -22.86
C LYS A 511 -3.49 -22.31 -23.09
N SER A 512 -3.14 -21.16 -23.63
CA SER A 512 -4.06 -20.12 -24.10
C SER A 512 -4.78 -20.60 -25.35
N GLN A 513 -6.11 -20.49 -25.34
CA GLN A 513 -6.95 -20.75 -26.50
C GLN A 513 -7.12 -19.47 -27.34
N PRO A 514 -7.29 -19.59 -28.66
CA PRO A 514 -7.61 -18.44 -29.51
C PRO A 514 -9.03 -17.97 -29.23
N ALA A 515 -9.29 -16.68 -29.47
CA ALA A 515 -10.63 -16.11 -29.34
C ALA A 515 -11.64 -16.86 -30.20
N SER A 516 -12.82 -17.14 -29.65
CA SER A 516 -13.93 -17.80 -30.34
C SER A 516 -15.19 -16.95 -30.26
N SER A 517 -16.26 -17.33 -30.95
CA SER A 517 -17.55 -16.64 -30.82
C SER A 517 -18.11 -16.68 -29.40
N GLY A 518 -17.64 -17.60 -28.55
CA GLY A 518 -18.04 -17.74 -27.15
C GLY A 518 -17.13 -17.03 -26.14
N THR A 519 -16.01 -16.43 -26.57
CA THR A 519 -15.12 -15.71 -25.65
C THR A 519 -15.65 -14.31 -25.37
N LEU A 520 -15.84 -13.99 -24.09
CA LEU A 520 -16.26 -12.65 -23.66
C LEU A 520 -15.08 -11.67 -23.77
N PRO A 521 -15.23 -10.51 -24.43
CA PRO A 521 -14.19 -9.48 -24.46
C PRO A 521 -13.94 -8.93 -23.06
N THR A 522 -12.76 -9.22 -22.50
CA THR A 522 -12.33 -8.71 -21.17
C THR A 522 -11.77 -7.29 -21.24
N HIS A 523 -12.21 -6.51 -22.23
CA HIS A 523 -11.81 -5.13 -22.46
C HIS A 523 -13.01 -4.28 -22.89
N GLY A 524 -12.93 -2.97 -22.68
CA GLY A 524 -14.01 -2.05 -23.02
C GLY A 524 -14.99 -1.82 -21.87
N PRO A 525 -15.99 -0.94 -22.05
CA PRO A 525 -16.79 -0.39 -20.96
C PRO A 525 -17.64 -1.44 -20.24
N LEU A 526 -18.11 -2.47 -20.94
CA LEU A 526 -18.91 -3.55 -20.33
C LEU A 526 -18.13 -4.30 -19.26
N PHE A 527 -16.91 -4.76 -19.59
CA PHE A 527 -16.10 -5.50 -18.62
C PHE A 527 -15.54 -4.59 -17.53
N VAL A 528 -15.22 -3.33 -17.85
CA VAL A 528 -14.86 -2.32 -16.83
C VAL A 528 -16.00 -2.16 -15.81
N GLY A 529 -17.24 -1.97 -16.28
CA GLY A 529 -18.42 -1.84 -15.42
C GLY A 529 -18.69 -3.10 -14.59
N LEU A 530 -18.55 -4.29 -15.20
CA LEU A 530 -18.69 -5.56 -14.48
C LEU A 530 -17.64 -5.71 -13.38
N LEU A 531 -16.39 -5.37 -13.68
CA LEU A 531 -15.29 -5.49 -12.72
C LEU A 531 -15.45 -4.51 -11.56
N ILE A 532 -15.82 -3.27 -11.85
CA ILE A 532 -16.21 -2.28 -10.83
C ILE A 532 -17.36 -2.84 -9.98
N GLY A 533 -18.45 -3.28 -10.61
CA GLY A 533 -19.60 -3.84 -9.90
C GLY A 533 -19.23 -5.04 -9.02
N THR A 534 -18.33 -5.92 -9.47
CA THR A 534 -17.87 -7.08 -8.70
C THR A 534 -17.12 -6.65 -7.45
N VAL A 535 -16.16 -5.72 -7.58
CA VAL A 535 -15.40 -5.18 -6.44
C VAL A 535 -16.33 -4.47 -5.45
N LEU A 536 -17.18 -3.57 -5.96
CA LEU A 536 -18.08 -2.78 -5.14
C LEU A 536 -19.10 -3.65 -4.40
N LEU A 537 -19.71 -4.62 -5.08
CA LEU A 537 -20.75 -5.45 -4.48
C LEU A 537 -20.17 -6.39 -3.41
N VAL A 538 -19.03 -7.02 -3.66
CA VAL A 538 -18.38 -7.89 -2.67
C VAL A 538 -17.96 -7.09 -1.44
N GLY A 539 -17.30 -5.94 -1.65
CA GLY A 539 -16.89 -5.04 -0.58
C GLY A 539 -18.08 -4.51 0.23
N ALA A 540 -19.11 -4.00 -0.46
CA ALA A 540 -20.31 -3.48 0.17
C ALA A 540 -21.04 -4.54 1.00
N LEU A 541 -21.32 -5.72 0.43
CA LEU A 541 -22.04 -6.78 1.12
C LEU A 541 -21.30 -7.32 2.35
N THR A 542 -19.98 -7.18 2.37
CA THR A 542 -19.15 -7.62 3.50
C THR A 542 -19.11 -6.59 4.63
N PHE A 543 -19.01 -5.30 4.30
CA PHE A 543 -18.71 -4.25 5.29
C PHE A 543 -19.85 -3.28 5.60
N ILE A 544 -20.95 -3.26 4.82
CA ILE A 544 -22.12 -2.41 5.12
C ILE A 544 -22.57 -2.54 6.59
N PRO A 545 -22.70 -3.74 7.18
CA PRO A 545 -23.14 -3.85 8.59
C PRO A 545 -22.17 -3.20 9.57
N ALA A 546 -20.85 -3.33 9.34
CA ALA A 546 -19.84 -2.69 10.16
C ALA A 546 -19.84 -1.17 9.97
N LEU A 547 -19.89 -0.70 8.71
CA LEU A 547 -19.93 0.73 8.40
C LEU A 547 -21.20 1.41 8.90
N ALA A 548 -22.34 0.69 8.93
CA ALA A 548 -23.59 1.15 9.50
C ALA A 548 -23.47 1.53 10.98
N LEU A 549 -22.66 0.78 11.75
CA LEU A 549 -22.45 0.99 13.19
C LEU A 549 -21.31 1.97 13.51
N GLY A 550 -20.49 2.32 12.52
CA GLY A 550 -19.38 3.26 12.65
C GLY A 550 -19.70 4.59 11.98
N PRO A 551 -19.08 4.90 10.83
CA PRO A 551 -19.15 6.24 10.24
C PRO A 551 -20.56 6.60 9.71
N VAL A 552 -21.40 5.63 9.34
CA VAL A 552 -22.77 5.95 8.90
C VAL A 552 -23.64 6.37 10.09
N ALA A 553 -23.48 5.72 11.25
CA ALA A 553 -24.18 6.13 12.47
C ALA A 553 -23.72 7.52 12.94
N GLU A 554 -22.42 7.81 12.83
CA GLU A 554 -21.88 9.15 13.10
C GLU A 554 -22.41 10.21 12.13
N TYR A 555 -22.54 9.89 10.85
CA TYR A 555 -23.07 10.83 9.85
C TYR A 555 -24.56 11.19 10.09
N LEU A 556 -25.33 10.27 10.68
CA LEU A 556 -26.76 10.43 10.94
C LEU A 556 -27.09 10.95 12.34
N SER A 557 -26.09 11.07 13.22
CA SER A 557 -26.21 11.65 14.58
C SER A 557 -25.96 13.15 14.55
#